data_AF-A0A554IBJ1-F1
#
_entry.id   AF-A0A554IBJ1-F1
#
_cell.length_a   1.000
_cell.length_b   1.000
_cell.length_c   1.000
_cell.angle_alpha   90.00
_cell.angle_beta   90.00
_cell.angle_gamma   90.00
#
_symmetry.space_group_name_H-M   'P 1'
#
loop_
_entity.id
_entity.type
_entity.pdbx_description
1 polymer ?
#
loop_
_entity_poly.entity_id
_entity_poly.type
_entity_poly.pdbx_seq_one_letter_code
_entity_poly.pdbx_strand_id
1 'polypeptide(L)'
;MKNFIQNNKKLLLIFLLFFVLSITSGLYLKKPEAKPTAPNQVAPQNSSIGFSPSSESPSTSPAMAAKQTPSLSGASPNQPMFSPVPSSVQSLRETPSGEAHVLLAGDKKYEIAVPENSTVFDLMNALKQRGDFDFKGKNSTGLGFFVEEINGIRNNPGENIYWFFYVNGESSPVGISSYILKKGDIISWKYINQY
;
A
#
# COMPACT_ATOMS: atom_id res chain seq x y z
N MET A 1 29.69 -20.25 -33.45
CA MET A 1 28.30 -20.67 -33.16
C MET A 1 28.17 -21.98 -32.38
N LYS A 2 29.01 -23.01 -32.60
CA LYS A 2 28.88 -24.32 -31.91
C LYS A 2 28.98 -24.26 -30.38
N ASN A 3 29.79 -23.34 -29.84
CA ASN A 3 30.01 -23.19 -28.40
C ASN A 3 28.83 -22.54 -27.65
N PHE A 4 28.03 -21.73 -28.35
CA PHE A 4 26.87 -21.06 -27.77
C PHE A 4 25.72 -22.03 -27.51
N ILE A 5 25.49 -22.97 -28.43
CA ILE A 5 24.40 -23.96 -28.33
C ILE A 5 24.69 -24.98 -27.22
N GLN A 6 25.96 -25.33 -26.98
CA GLN A 6 26.34 -26.29 -25.94
C GLN A 6 26.09 -25.77 -24.52
N ASN A 7 26.40 -24.49 -24.25
CA ASN A 7 26.30 -23.92 -22.91
C ASN A 7 24.89 -23.40 -22.58
N ASN A 8 24.07 -23.12 -23.61
CA ASN A 8 22.76 -22.50 -23.44
C ASN A 8 21.60 -23.44 -23.80
N LYS A 9 21.78 -24.77 -23.71
CA LYS A 9 20.74 -25.76 -24.09
C LYS A 9 19.41 -25.53 -23.37
N LYS A 10 19.44 -25.14 -22.08
CA LYS A 10 18.24 -24.80 -21.30
C LYS A 10 17.55 -23.54 -21.82
N LEU A 11 18.33 -22.51 -22.17
CA LEU A 11 17.83 -21.26 -22.75
C LEU A 11 17.23 -21.50 -24.15
N LEU A 12 17.87 -22.33 -24.97
CA LEU A 12 17.36 -22.73 -26.29
C LEU A 12 16.04 -23.50 -26.19
N LEU A 13 15.92 -24.40 -25.19
CA LEU A 13 14.70 -25.16 -24.95
C LEU A 13 13.54 -24.27 -24.48
N ILE A 14 13.84 -23.24 -23.69
CA ILE A 14 12.87 -22.20 -23.28
C ILE A 14 12.40 -21.38 -24.49
N PHE A 15 13.31 -20.94 -25.36
CA PHE A 15 12.95 -20.23 -26.59
C PHE A 15 12.09 -21.07 -27.54
N LEU A 16 12.37 -22.37 -27.67
CA LEU A 16 11.56 -23.29 -28.48
C LEU A 16 10.12 -23.41 -27.92
N LEU A 17 9.97 -23.46 -26.59
CA LEU A 17 8.67 -23.55 -25.92
C LEU A 17 7.80 -22.30 -26.14
N PHE A 18 8.41 -21.11 -26.11
CA PHE A 18 7.73 -19.84 -26.43
C PHE A 18 7.34 -19.72 -27.90
N PHE A 19 8.13 -20.29 -28.81
CA PHE A 19 7.83 -20.26 -30.25
C PHE A 19 6.63 -21.14 -30.60
N VAL A 20 6.48 -22.30 -29.96
CA VAL A 20 5.32 -23.21 -30.17
C VAL A 20 4.01 -22.61 -29.61
N LEU A 21 4.07 -21.87 -28.49
CA LEU A 21 2.90 -21.22 -27.88
C LEU A 21 2.40 -19.98 -28.65
N SER A 22 3.24 -19.37 -29.50
CA SER A 22 2.84 -18.21 -30.30
C SER A 22 2.02 -18.58 -31.55
N ILE A 23 2.10 -19.82 -32.03
CA ILE A 23 1.40 -20.25 -33.25
C ILE A 23 -0.08 -20.60 -32.97
N THR A 24 -0.44 -20.91 -31.73
CA THR A 24 -1.83 -21.27 -31.36
C THR A 24 -2.78 -20.08 -31.19
N SER A 25 -2.27 -18.85 -31.01
CA SER A 25 -3.11 -17.63 -30.89
C SER A 25 -3.62 -17.08 -32.24
N GLY A 26 -3.14 -17.59 -33.37
CA GLY A 26 -3.50 -17.10 -34.70
C GLY A 26 -4.85 -17.55 -35.28
N LEU A 27 -5.65 -18.35 -34.56
CA LEU A 27 -6.88 -18.97 -35.10
C LEU A 27 -8.20 -18.54 -34.42
N TYR A 28 -8.23 -17.42 -33.68
CA TYR A 28 -9.48 -16.88 -33.11
C TYR A 28 -9.88 -15.54 -33.71
N LEU A 29 -10.22 -15.54 -35.00
CA LEU A 29 -11.04 -14.49 -35.63
C LEU A 29 -12.21 -15.13 -36.39
N LYS A 30 -13.28 -15.46 -35.65
CA LYS A 30 -14.62 -15.54 -36.22
C LYS A 30 -15.65 -15.09 -35.19
N LYS A 31 -15.96 -13.79 -35.21
CA LYS A 31 -17.02 -13.15 -34.43
C LYS A 31 -18.36 -13.38 -35.15
N PRO A 32 -19.37 -14.05 -34.56
CA PRO A 32 -20.70 -14.07 -35.14
C PRO A 32 -21.44 -12.76 -34.87
N GLU A 33 -22.06 -12.27 -35.93
CA GLU A 33 -22.78 -11.00 -36.06
C GLU A 33 -24.08 -11.02 -35.23
N ALA A 34 -24.30 -10.01 -34.39
CA ALA A 34 -25.54 -9.87 -33.61
C ALA A 34 -26.64 -9.23 -34.48
N LYS A 35 -27.72 -9.98 -34.70
CA LYS A 35 -28.92 -9.55 -35.44
C LYS A 35 -29.72 -8.50 -34.63
N PRO A 36 -30.27 -7.45 -35.26
CA PRO A 36 -31.09 -6.45 -34.58
C PRO A 36 -32.54 -6.94 -34.44
N THR A 37 -33.10 -6.88 -33.23
CA THR A 37 -34.55 -6.99 -33.01
C THR A 37 -35.02 -5.77 -32.22
N ALA A 38 -35.96 -5.06 -32.83
CA ALA A 38 -36.57 -3.80 -32.40
C ALA A 38 -37.61 -4.00 -31.25
N PRO A 39 -38.22 -2.93 -30.71
CA PRO A 39 -38.66 -2.81 -29.32
C PRO A 39 -40.11 -3.29 -29.09
N ASN A 40 -40.44 -3.63 -27.84
CA ASN A 40 -41.84 -3.62 -27.40
C ASN A 40 -41.97 -3.00 -25.99
N GLN A 41 -42.72 -1.90 -25.92
CA GLN A 41 -43.35 -1.29 -24.73
C GLN A 41 -44.54 -2.21 -24.32
N VAL A 42 -45.11 -2.27 -23.11
CA VAL A 42 -45.72 -1.26 -22.24
C VAL A 42 -46.03 -1.90 -20.85
N ALA A 43 -45.55 -1.27 -19.76
CA ALA A 43 -46.14 -0.94 -18.43
C ALA A 43 -47.02 -1.95 -17.59
N PRO A 44 -47.48 -1.57 -16.38
CA PRO A 44 -46.78 -1.73 -15.09
C PRO A 44 -47.55 -2.61 -14.07
N GLN A 45 -46.86 -3.19 -13.09
CA GLN A 45 -47.51 -3.82 -11.92
C GLN A 45 -46.89 -3.27 -10.63
N ASN A 46 -47.71 -2.45 -9.96
CA ASN A 46 -47.56 -1.94 -8.62
C ASN A 46 -47.95 -3.04 -7.62
N SER A 47 -47.04 -3.39 -6.70
CA SER A 47 -47.35 -4.16 -5.50
C SER A 47 -46.59 -3.58 -4.32
N SER A 48 -47.28 -2.72 -3.60
CA SER A 48 -46.93 -2.16 -2.30
C SER A 48 -46.96 -3.20 -1.18
N ILE A 49 -45.82 -3.42 -0.52
CA ILE A 49 -45.70 -3.85 0.88
C ILE A 49 -44.49 -3.06 1.39
N GLY A 50 -44.62 -1.97 2.14
CA GLY A 50 -45.16 -1.94 3.49
C GLY A 50 -43.99 -1.77 4.48
N PHE A 51 -43.31 -0.62 4.45
CA PHE A 51 -42.40 -0.21 5.53
C PHE A 51 -43.00 0.99 6.24
N SER A 52 -43.57 0.74 7.41
CA SER A 52 -43.95 1.78 8.36
C SER A 52 -42.72 2.60 8.78
N PRO A 53 -42.81 3.94 8.80
CA PRO A 53 -41.94 4.78 9.58
C PRO A 53 -42.60 5.02 10.95
N SER A 54 -41.99 4.54 12.02
CA SER A 54 -42.32 5.00 13.38
C SER A 54 -41.09 5.63 14.02
N SER A 55 -41.26 6.92 14.29
CA SER A 55 -40.58 7.78 15.27
C SER A 55 -40.29 7.03 16.60
N GLU A 56 -39.24 7.30 17.37
CA GLU A 56 -38.95 8.53 18.12
C GLU A 56 -37.52 8.49 18.71
N SER A 57 -36.85 9.66 18.76
CA SER A 57 -35.71 10.00 19.65
C SER A 57 -36.21 10.26 21.09
N PRO A 58 -35.42 10.78 22.07
CA PRO A 58 -33.99 10.71 22.39
C PRO A 58 -33.77 10.16 23.83
N SER A 59 -32.54 9.75 24.19
CA SER A 59 -32.15 9.63 25.61
C SER A 59 -30.94 10.51 25.92
N THR A 60 -31.28 11.72 26.37
CA THR A 60 -30.47 12.61 27.21
C THR A 60 -30.11 11.94 28.54
N SER A 61 -28.84 11.98 28.92
CA SER A 61 -28.42 11.79 30.32
C SER A 61 -28.11 13.17 30.93
N PRO A 62 -28.52 13.46 32.18
CA PRO A 62 -28.47 14.81 32.75
C PRO A 62 -27.12 15.16 33.40
N ALA A 63 -26.82 16.47 33.37
CA ALA A 63 -25.78 17.14 34.13
C ALA A 63 -26.30 17.67 35.50
N MET A 64 -25.33 18.08 36.35
CA MET A 64 -25.44 18.86 37.62
C MET A 64 -25.72 18.07 38.93
N ALA A 65 -25.14 18.36 40.10
CA ALA A 65 -24.11 19.33 40.51
C ALA A 65 -23.73 19.10 42.00
N ALA A 66 -22.53 19.59 42.37
CA ALA A 66 -22.15 20.15 43.68
C ALA A 66 -21.88 19.13 44.83
N LYS A 67 -20.97 19.34 45.80
CA LYS A 67 -20.21 20.51 46.26
C LYS A 67 -19.18 20.03 47.31
N GLN A 68 -18.14 20.85 47.57
CA GLN A 68 -17.34 21.00 48.81
C GLN A 68 -15.87 20.50 48.80
N THR A 69 -14.98 21.45 48.50
CA THR A 69 -13.74 21.77 49.26
C THR A 69 -14.14 22.41 50.62
N PRO A 70 -13.32 22.42 51.72
CA PRO A 70 -11.97 23.03 51.74
C PRO A 70 -10.91 22.49 52.75
N SER A 71 -9.61 22.76 52.46
CA SER A 71 -8.53 23.22 53.39
C SER A 71 -7.99 22.28 54.52
N LEU A 72 -6.75 22.31 55.04
CA LEU A 72 -5.56 23.19 55.01
C LEU A 72 -4.32 22.38 55.53
N SER A 73 -3.15 22.65 54.93
CA SER A 73 -1.83 22.94 55.54
C SER A 73 -1.15 22.05 56.62
N GLY A 74 0.10 21.68 56.33
CA GLY A 74 1.16 21.35 57.31
C GLY A 74 2.53 21.26 56.62
N ALA A 75 3.49 22.11 57.01
CA ALA A 75 4.77 22.35 56.33
C ALA A 75 6.01 21.78 57.08
N SER A 76 7.01 21.28 56.32
CA SER A 76 8.50 21.19 56.51
C SER A 76 9.10 20.59 57.83
N PRO A 77 10.40 20.17 57.95
CA PRO A 77 11.62 20.57 57.20
C PRO A 77 12.69 19.46 56.87
N ASN A 78 13.70 19.81 56.02
CA ASN A 78 15.12 19.36 55.85
C ASN A 78 15.55 17.93 56.28
N GLN A 79 16.41 17.13 55.62
CA GLN A 79 17.45 17.16 54.55
C GLN A 79 17.92 15.66 54.36
N PRO A 80 18.87 15.20 53.49
CA PRO A 80 19.90 15.92 52.73
C PRO A 80 19.94 15.66 51.21
N MET A 81 20.64 16.57 50.56
CA MET A 81 20.92 16.68 49.14
C MET A 81 21.85 15.55 48.66
N PHE A 82 21.29 14.48 48.10
CA PHE A 82 22.04 13.62 47.20
C PHE A 82 21.98 14.24 45.81
N SER A 83 23.08 14.80 45.34
CA SER A 83 23.24 15.10 43.92
C SER A 83 23.63 13.81 43.20
N PRO A 84 22.86 13.30 42.22
CA PRO A 84 23.46 12.55 41.14
C PRO A 84 23.76 13.53 39.99
N VAL A 85 25.05 13.82 39.86
CA VAL A 85 25.81 14.00 38.60
C VAL A 85 24.98 14.29 37.34
N PRO A 86 25.12 15.45 36.67
CA PRO A 86 24.60 15.61 35.31
C PRO A 86 25.50 14.83 34.34
N SER A 87 25.24 13.53 34.21
CA SER A 87 25.86 12.70 33.18
C SER A 87 25.27 13.07 31.83
N SER A 88 25.87 14.09 31.25
CA SER A 88 26.04 14.26 29.81
C SER A 88 26.49 12.93 29.17
N VAL A 89 25.53 12.13 28.73
CA VAL A 89 25.68 11.24 27.57
C VAL A 89 24.46 11.46 26.68
N GLN A 90 24.28 12.71 26.24
CA GLN A 90 23.63 12.93 24.97
C GLN A 90 24.46 12.24 23.89
N SER A 91 23.77 11.57 22.96
CA SER A 91 24.29 11.23 21.63
C SER A 91 25.22 10.00 21.53
N LEU A 92 24.71 8.82 21.87
CA LEU A 92 24.77 7.77 20.84
C LEU A 92 23.74 8.18 19.79
N ARG A 93 24.14 8.99 18.81
CA ARG A 93 23.44 9.01 17.54
C ARG A 93 23.51 7.56 17.08
N GLU A 94 22.42 6.82 17.23
CA GLU A 94 22.09 5.79 16.28
C GLU A 94 22.05 6.51 14.94
N THR A 95 23.23 6.64 14.32
CA THR A 95 23.29 6.72 12.87
C THR A 95 22.38 5.59 12.44
N PRO A 96 21.26 5.84 11.74
CA PRO A 96 20.43 4.75 11.28
C PRO A 96 21.39 3.86 10.50
N SER A 97 21.74 2.71 11.09
CA SER A 97 22.61 1.69 10.50
C SER A 97 21.79 0.94 9.46
N GLY A 98 21.07 1.72 8.67
CA GLY A 98 20.19 1.30 7.62
C GLY A 98 20.83 1.70 6.31
N GLU A 99 20.64 0.85 5.31
CA GLU A 99 21.08 1.16 3.97
C GLU A 99 20.15 2.20 3.36
N ALA A 100 20.71 3.16 2.62
CA ALA A 100 19.93 4.14 1.88
C ALA A 100 19.29 3.46 0.67
N HIS A 101 17.97 3.57 0.56
CA HIS A 101 17.20 3.07 -0.57
C HIS A 101 16.52 4.19 -1.33
N VAL A 102 16.34 3.98 -2.63
CA VAL A 102 15.68 4.92 -3.53
C VAL A 102 14.27 4.42 -3.84
N LEU A 103 13.29 5.30 -3.72
CA LEU A 103 11.92 5.08 -4.19
C LEU A 103 11.52 6.17 -5.18
N LEU A 104 11.00 5.76 -6.33
CA LEU A 104 10.42 6.63 -7.35
C LEU A 104 8.90 6.47 -7.35
N ALA A 105 8.15 7.56 -7.31
CA ALA A 105 6.69 7.54 -7.42
C ALA A 105 6.23 8.68 -8.34
N GLY A 106 5.85 8.34 -9.56
CA GLY A 106 5.67 9.34 -10.62
C GLY A 106 6.98 10.09 -10.87
N ASP A 107 6.93 11.43 -10.85
CA ASP A 107 8.10 12.30 -11.06
C ASP A 107 8.91 12.58 -9.79
N LYS A 108 8.48 12.04 -8.63
CA LYS A 108 9.14 12.27 -7.35
C LYS A 108 10.13 11.16 -7.02
N LYS A 109 11.29 11.56 -6.51
CA LYS A 109 12.33 10.68 -5.98
C LYS A 109 12.46 10.87 -4.48
N TYR A 110 12.52 9.75 -3.76
CA TYR A 110 12.64 9.67 -2.32
C TYR A 110 13.87 8.85 -1.96
N GLU A 111 14.59 9.29 -0.93
CA GLU A 111 15.76 8.59 -0.39
C GLU A 111 15.67 8.54 1.13
N ILE A 112 15.73 7.33 1.69
CA ILE A 112 15.70 7.12 3.14
C ILE A 112 16.53 5.89 3.50
N ALA A 113 17.17 5.95 4.66
CA ALA A 113 17.86 4.82 5.26
C ALA A 113 16.86 3.99 6.07
N VAL A 114 16.80 2.69 5.81
CA VAL A 114 16.00 1.73 6.60
C VAL A 114 16.86 0.55 7.05
N PRO A 115 16.56 -0.08 8.20
CA PRO A 115 17.34 -1.20 8.72
C PRO A 115 17.49 -2.34 7.69
N GLU A 116 18.58 -3.11 7.80
CA GLU A 116 18.74 -4.31 6.99
C GLU A 116 17.56 -5.28 7.15
N ASN A 117 17.25 -6.02 6.08
CA ASN A 117 16.10 -6.93 6.00
C ASN A 117 14.72 -6.26 6.10
N SER A 118 14.64 -4.93 6.00
CA SER A 118 13.37 -4.21 5.87
C SER A 118 12.66 -4.56 4.57
N THR A 119 11.33 -4.54 4.59
CA THR A 119 10.51 -4.71 3.39
C THR A 119 10.29 -3.38 2.67
N VAL A 120 9.77 -3.44 1.44
CA VAL A 120 9.33 -2.22 0.73
C VAL A 120 8.19 -1.51 1.48
N PHE A 121 7.34 -2.27 2.18
CA PHE A 121 6.31 -1.71 3.04
C PHE A 121 6.90 -0.91 4.20
N ASP A 122 7.98 -1.39 4.82
CA ASP A 122 8.68 -0.67 5.89
C ASP A 122 9.35 0.61 5.37
N LEU A 123 9.95 0.54 4.18
CA LEU A 123 10.48 1.71 3.47
C LEU A 123 9.41 2.78 3.22
N MET A 124 8.25 2.37 2.70
CA MET A 124 7.14 3.29 2.45
C MET A 124 6.56 3.86 3.75
N ASN A 125 6.51 3.08 4.83
CA ASN A 125 6.12 3.57 6.15
C ASN A 125 7.13 4.56 6.73
N ALA A 126 8.43 4.33 6.56
CA ALA A 126 9.47 5.25 7.00
C ALA A 126 9.36 6.61 6.27
N LEU A 127 9.10 6.59 4.96
CA LEU A 127 8.80 7.81 4.19
C LEU A 127 7.52 8.49 4.68
N LYS A 128 6.48 7.70 4.99
CA LYS A 128 5.23 8.23 5.54
C LYS A 128 5.42 8.92 6.90
N GLN A 129 6.26 8.37 7.76
CA GLN A 129 6.61 8.98 9.05
C GLN A 129 7.45 10.25 8.90
N ARG A 130 8.27 10.34 7.84
CA ARG A 130 9.00 11.56 7.50
C ARG A 130 8.06 12.68 7.03
N GLY A 131 6.94 12.34 6.39
CA GLY A 131 5.86 13.26 6.03
C GLY A 131 5.90 13.82 4.61
N ASP A 132 6.85 13.39 3.77
CA ASP A 132 6.97 13.75 2.35
C ASP A 132 6.28 12.75 1.39
N PHE A 133 5.77 11.65 1.94
CA PHE A 133 5.13 10.56 1.23
C PHE A 133 3.85 10.12 1.97
N ASP A 134 2.79 9.79 1.25
CA ASP A 134 1.64 9.07 1.82
C ASP A 134 1.24 7.92 0.90
N PHE A 135 0.73 6.86 1.51
CA PHE A 135 0.14 5.76 0.78
C PHE A 135 -0.97 5.10 1.60
N LYS A 136 -1.92 4.51 0.88
CA LYS A 136 -3.04 3.75 1.44
C LYS A 136 -3.22 2.46 0.67
N GLY A 137 -3.84 1.49 1.32
CA GLY A 137 -4.06 0.18 0.75
C GLY A 137 -4.63 -0.77 1.78
N LYS A 138 -4.66 -2.06 1.41
CA LYS A 138 -5.23 -3.12 2.24
C LYS A 138 -4.39 -4.38 2.15
N ASN A 139 -4.35 -5.13 3.24
CA ASN A 139 -3.73 -6.44 3.22
C ASN A 139 -4.60 -7.43 2.42
N SER A 140 -4.00 -8.13 1.47
CA SER A 140 -4.66 -9.12 0.63
C SER A 140 -4.09 -10.51 0.93
N THR A 141 -4.96 -11.48 1.16
CA THR A 141 -4.56 -12.88 1.39
C THR A 141 -3.80 -13.41 0.16
N GLY A 142 -2.58 -13.90 0.39
CA GLY A 142 -1.73 -14.50 -0.65
C GLY A 142 -0.85 -13.51 -1.45
N LEU A 143 -1.28 -12.25 -1.61
CA LEU A 143 -0.55 -11.24 -2.38
C LEU A 143 0.19 -10.20 -1.52
N GLY A 144 -0.12 -10.14 -0.22
CA GLY A 144 0.45 -9.16 0.71
C GLY A 144 -0.28 -7.82 0.67
N PHE A 145 0.39 -6.75 1.10
CA PHE A 145 -0.20 -5.41 1.11
C PHE A 145 -0.39 -4.86 -0.31
N PHE A 146 -1.65 -4.63 -0.68
CA PHE A 146 -2.04 -4.04 -1.96
C PHE A 146 -2.19 -2.54 -1.81
N VAL A 147 -1.42 -1.76 -2.58
CA VAL A 147 -1.46 -0.30 -2.55
C VAL A 147 -2.56 0.20 -3.48
N GLU A 148 -3.42 1.06 -2.92
CA GLU A 148 -4.57 1.64 -3.62
C GLU A 148 -4.37 3.13 -3.92
N GLU A 149 -3.50 3.80 -3.19
CA GLU A 149 -3.28 5.24 -3.32
C GLU A 149 -1.85 5.60 -2.93
N ILE A 150 -1.22 6.49 -3.70
CA ILE A 150 0.09 7.10 -3.38
C ILE A 150 -0.04 8.60 -3.56
N ASN A 151 0.35 9.38 -2.53
CA ASN A 151 0.32 10.84 -2.51
C ASN A 151 -1.02 11.44 -2.99
N GLY A 152 -2.14 10.83 -2.59
CA GLY A 152 -3.49 11.27 -2.93
C GLY A 152 -4.02 10.82 -4.30
N ILE A 153 -3.21 10.15 -5.13
CA ILE A 153 -3.65 9.59 -6.41
C ILE A 153 -4.08 8.14 -6.20
N ARG A 154 -5.37 7.87 -6.37
CA ARG A 154 -5.97 6.53 -6.17
C ARG A 154 -6.02 5.74 -7.47
N ASN A 155 -5.95 4.41 -7.36
CA ASN A 155 -6.29 3.50 -8.46
C ASN A 155 -7.68 3.84 -9.02
N ASN A 156 -7.82 3.78 -10.34
CA ASN A 156 -9.08 3.99 -11.05
C ASN A 156 -9.46 2.72 -11.83
N PRO A 157 -10.19 1.78 -11.19
CA PRO A 157 -10.66 0.56 -11.86
C PRO A 157 -11.59 0.82 -13.05
N GLY A 158 -12.31 1.95 -13.06
CA GLY A 158 -13.21 2.31 -14.16
C GLY A 158 -12.45 2.65 -15.46
N GLU A 159 -11.21 3.13 -15.34
CA GLU A 159 -10.34 3.47 -16.48
C GLU A 159 -9.19 2.46 -16.65
N ASN A 160 -9.19 1.36 -15.90
CA ASN A 160 -8.09 0.36 -15.83
C ASN A 160 -6.72 0.95 -15.46
N ILE A 161 -6.69 2.03 -14.66
CA ILE A 161 -5.43 2.67 -14.24
C ILE A 161 -5.09 2.27 -12.81
N TYR A 162 -3.88 1.75 -12.61
CA TYR A 162 -3.42 1.29 -11.29
C TYR A 162 -1.97 1.68 -11.03
N TRP A 163 -1.63 1.71 -9.73
CA TRP A 163 -0.25 1.74 -9.26
C TRP A 163 0.40 0.37 -9.38
N PHE A 164 1.49 0.30 -10.15
CA PHE A 164 2.32 -0.88 -10.30
C PHE A 164 3.68 -0.70 -9.65
N PHE A 165 4.08 -1.73 -8.91
CA PHE A 165 5.32 -1.80 -8.18
C PHE A 165 6.40 -2.53 -8.98
N TYR A 166 7.56 -1.90 -9.10
CA TYR A 166 8.75 -2.41 -9.78
C TYR A 166 9.95 -2.37 -8.85
N VAL A 167 10.86 -3.34 -9.05
CA VAL A 167 12.19 -3.34 -8.48
C VAL A 167 13.20 -3.38 -9.61
N ASN A 168 14.12 -2.41 -9.63
CA ASN A 168 15.16 -2.31 -10.66
C ASN A 168 14.60 -2.32 -12.10
N GLY A 169 13.41 -1.76 -12.28
CA GLY A 169 12.72 -1.67 -13.57
C GLY A 169 11.87 -2.88 -13.95
N GLU A 170 11.92 -3.97 -13.18
CA GLU A 170 11.14 -5.18 -13.40
C GLU A 170 9.91 -5.24 -12.48
N SER A 171 8.77 -5.71 -13.00
CA SER A 171 7.56 -5.86 -12.18
C SER A 171 7.83 -6.89 -11.09
N SER A 172 7.56 -6.54 -9.84
CA SER A 172 7.77 -7.48 -8.74
C SER A 172 6.73 -8.62 -8.78
N PRO A 173 7.13 -9.89 -8.63
CA PRO A 173 6.20 -11.01 -8.52
C PRO A 173 5.54 -11.11 -7.14
N VAL A 174 6.02 -10.35 -6.15
CA VAL A 174 5.50 -10.33 -4.78
C VAL A 174 5.10 -8.93 -4.35
N GLY A 175 4.15 -8.83 -3.42
CA GLY A 175 3.72 -7.57 -2.84
C GLY A 175 4.80 -6.88 -1.99
N ILE A 176 4.59 -5.60 -1.71
CA ILE A 176 5.55 -4.76 -0.99
C ILE A 176 5.82 -5.19 0.45
N SER A 177 4.89 -5.90 1.08
CA SER A 177 5.03 -6.46 2.42
C SER A 177 5.89 -7.73 2.45
N SER A 178 6.24 -8.29 1.29
CA SER A 178 6.97 -9.56 1.17
C SER A 178 8.32 -9.39 0.49
N TYR A 179 8.50 -8.33 -0.30
CA TYR A 179 9.80 -8.01 -0.89
C TYR A 179 10.74 -7.44 0.17
N ILE A 180 11.81 -8.17 0.48
CA ILE A 180 12.91 -7.72 1.33
C ILE A 180 13.87 -6.89 0.48
N LEU A 181 14.16 -5.66 0.91
CA LEU A 181 15.06 -4.74 0.23
C LEU A 181 16.48 -5.27 0.18
N LYS A 182 17.12 -5.10 -0.98
CA LYS A 182 18.54 -5.38 -1.17
C LYS A 182 19.30 -4.10 -1.45
N LYS A 183 20.59 -4.15 -1.12
CA LYS A 183 21.50 -3.05 -1.38
C LYS A 183 21.47 -2.61 -2.85
N GLY A 184 21.25 -1.31 -3.06
CA GLY A 184 21.23 -0.71 -4.40
C GLY A 184 19.93 -0.92 -5.16
N ASP A 185 18.91 -1.53 -4.57
CA ASP A 185 17.59 -1.63 -5.20
C ASP A 185 16.98 -0.24 -5.43
N ILE A 186 16.40 -0.08 -6.61
CA ILE A 186 15.57 1.06 -6.97
C ILE A 186 14.12 0.59 -6.99
N ILE A 187 13.35 1.07 -6.03
CA ILE A 187 11.92 0.84 -5.93
C ILE A 187 11.22 1.86 -6.81
N SER A 188 10.26 1.44 -7.63
CA SER A 188 9.52 2.35 -8.51
C SER A 188 8.04 2.03 -8.54
N TRP A 189 7.24 3.09 -8.47
CA TRP A 189 5.80 3.07 -8.61
C TRP A 189 5.41 3.81 -9.89
N LYS A 190 4.66 3.11 -10.74
CA LYS A 190 4.14 3.68 -11.99
C LYS A 190 2.62 3.64 -11.98
N TYR A 191 1.99 4.76 -12.27
CA TYR A 191 0.55 4.85 -12.46
C TYR A 191 0.25 4.64 -13.94
N ILE A 192 -0.14 3.42 -14.31
CA ILE A 192 -0.26 3.00 -15.70
C ILE A 192 -1.62 2.40 -15.99
N ASN A 193 -2.04 2.56 -17.24
CA ASN A 193 -3.26 1.97 -17.76
C ASN A 193 -2.99 0.55 -18.29
N GLN A 194 -3.83 -0.40 -17.90
CA GLN A 194 -3.82 -1.78 -18.37
C GLN A 194 -4.79 -1.94 -19.55
N TYR A 195 -4.32 -1.62 -20.76
CA TYR A 195 -5.04 -1.86 -22.02
C TYR A 195 -4.27 -2.83 -22.92
#